data_AF-A0A077WT42-F1
#
_entry.id   AF-A0A077WT42-F1
#
_cell.length_a   1.000
_cell.length_b   1.000
_cell.length_c   1.000
_cell.angle_alpha   90.00
_cell.angle_beta   90.00
_cell.angle_gamma   90.00
#
_symmetry.space_group_name_H-M   'P 1'
#
loop_
_entity.id
_entity.type
_entity.pdbx_description
1 polymer ?
#
loop_
_entity_poly.entity_id
_entity_poly.type
_entity_poly.pdbx_seq_one_letter_code
_entity_poly.pdbx_strand_id
1 'polypeptide(L)'
;MFRFTRVFVVSKFPAATASTLLRYSTMPPKRKSNGTETTTKKKSKVWEPFDPSVPNNTTMPSEMSFSKAPEGGVKIASYNVSGLRASIKKGFYDYVKAEDADILCIQETKVNAAMPDVIDKEQYEHHYWAFDDKKGYSGTAVFTKVEPEKVTYGLPDYDDGSRGRVISLFYPAFVLIACYVPNAGSELKTLDKKMEFDKYMEKYIRSLQKEGKPVIWTGDLNVAHTRDDIARPDTNERSAGFTIEERTDFSKVLAPSEDGQPGLIDTWRHFHPDTKGHYTYYSYRFQCRVKRIGWRLDYFVVTPDLLDKVVESSIRQEAWGASDHVPLVLILKDTKLDK
;
A
#
# COMPACT_ATOMS: atom_id res chain seq x y z
N MET A 1 31.71 49.62 25.74
CA MET A 1 32.66 49.38 26.84
C MET A 1 31.95 48.58 27.93
N PHE A 2 32.51 47.44 28.35
CA PHE A 2 32.15 46.58 29.52
C PHE A 2 30.72 45.97 29.55
N ARG A 3 30.42 44.65 29.49
CA ARG A 3 30.93 43.33 29.96
C ARG A 3 30.56 42.97 31.43
N PHE A 4 29.88 41.81 31.57
CA PHE A 4 29.63 40.93 32.75
C PHE A 4 28.63 41.42 33.84
N THR A 5 27.86 40.59 34.58
CA THR A 5 28.10 39.23 35.15
C THR A 5 26.80 38.56 35.65
N ARG A 6 26.80 37.20 35.74
CA ARG A 6 25.81 36.31 36.41
C ARG A 6 25.88 36.41 37.94
N VAL A 7 24.77 36.12 38.64
CA VAL A 7 24.75 35.58 40.01
C VAL A 7 23.70 34.47 40.13
N PHE A 8 24.15 33.29 40.58
CA PHE A 8 23.35 32.16 41.06
C PHE A 8 23.17 32.29 42.58
N VAL A 9 22.00 31.95 43.11
CA VAL A 9 21.79 31.78 44.56
C VAL A 9 21.30 30.36 44.83
N VAL A 10 22.05 29.66 45.65
CA VAL A 10 21.78 28.33 46.22
C VAL A 10 21.13 28.53 47.58
N SER A 11 19.98 27.90 47.85
CA SER A 11 19.40 27.83 49.20
C SER A 11 19.55 26.42 49.78
N LYS A 12 20.21 26.36 50.95
CA LYS A 12 20.32 25.19 51.83
C LYS A 12 19.11 25.13 52.76
N PHE A 13 18.57 23.93 53.00
CA PHE A 13 17.65 23.66 54.11
C PHE A 13 18.40 23.02 55.30
N PRO A 14 18.06 23.36 56.56
CA PRO A 14 18.66 22.76 57.75
C PRO A 14 17.91 21.52 58.25
N ALA A 15 18.64 20.71 59.01
CA ALA A 15 18.29 19.42 59.58
C ALA A 15 17.29 19.48 60.75
N ALA A 16 16.49 18.42 60.90
CA ALA A 16 15.73 18.11 62.10
C ALA A 16 16.26 16.82 62.77
N THR A 17 16.30 16.87 64.09
CA THR A 17 16.92 15.96 65.05
C THR A 17 16.08 14.71 65.37
N ALA A 18 16.79 13.69 65.87
CA ALA A 18 16.29 12.36 66.21
C ALA A 18 15.84 12.21 67.67
N SER A 19 14.76 11.46 67.89
CA SER A 19 14.41 10.61 69.06
C SER A 19 12.99 10.09 68.76
N THR A 20 12.61 8.80 68.77
CA THR A 20 12.86 7.75 69.77
C THR A 20 12.56 6.36 69.17
N LEU A 21 13.57 5.47 69.24
CA LEU A 21 13.60 4.00 69.41
C LEU A 21 12.66 3.01 68.66
N LEU A 22 13.32 2.21 67.81
CA LEU A 22 13.35 0.74 67.71
C LEU A 22 12.07 -0.07 68.03
N ARG A 23 11.54 -0.76 67.01
CA ARG A 23 11.22 -2.21 67.07
C ARG A 23 11.49 -2.92 65.73
N TYR A 24 12.49 -3.80 65.79
CA TYR A 24 12.81 -4.99 65.00
C TYR A 24 12.11 -5.28 63.65
N SER A 25 12.98 -5.31 62.63
CA SER A 25 13.07 -6.20 61.47
C SER A 25 12.34 -7.55 61.57
N THR A 26 11.51 -7.86 60.56
CA THR A 26 11.59 -9.12 59.81
C THR A 26 11.10 -8.90 58.37
N MET A 27 11.96 -9.19 57.39
CA MET A 27 11.58 -9.30 55.98
C MET A 27 10.73 -10.57 55.77
N PRO A 28 9.69 -10.56 54.91
CA PRO A 28 8.98 -11.78 54.56
C PRO A 28 9.86 -12.69 53.68
N PRO A 29 9.90 -14.01 53.91
CA PRO A 29 10.75 -14.92 53.17
C PRO A 29 10.23 -15.21 51.75
N LYS A 30 11.18 -15.45 50.83
CA LYS A 30 10.96 -15.94 49.46
C LYS A 30 10.32 -17.34 49.45
N ARG A 31 9.43 -17.52 48.46
CA ARG A 31 8.68 -18.72 48.04
C ARG A 31 9.38 -20.08 48.19
N LYS A 32 8.63 -21.08 48.67
CA LYS A 32 8.74 -22.49 48.25
C LYS A 32 7.61 -22.80 47.25
N SER A 33 7.98 -23.41 46.14
CA SER A 33 7.11 -24.00 45.13
C SER A 33 6.52 -25.32 45.63
N ASN A 34 5.20 -25.49 45.50
CA ASN A 34 4.53 -26.78 45.30
C ASN A 34 3.06 -26.52 44.93
N GLY A 35 2.55 -27.24 43.93
CA GLY A 35 1.14 -27.25 43.56
C GLY A 35 0.86 -26.76 42.14
N THR A 36 0.92 -27.68 41.19
CA THR A 36 0.38 -27.54 39.83
C THR A 36 -1.14 -27.44 39.88
N GLU A 37 -1.67 -26.23 39.99
CA GLU A 37 -3.04 -25.92 39.56
C GLU A 37 -2.99 -25.48 38.09
N THR A 38 -3.39 -26.39 37.20
CA THR A 38 -3.70 -26.11 35.81
C THR A 38 -4.90 -25.18 35.76
N THR A 39 -4.64 -23.88 35.80
CA THR A 39 -5.60 -22.86 35.43
C THR A 39 -5.95 -23.05 33.95
N THR A 40 -7.02 -23.80 33.69
CA THR A 40 -7.66 -23.81 32.37
C THR A 40 -8.08 -22.39 32.05
N LYS A 41 -7.28 -21.69 31.22
CA LYS A 41 -7.68 -20.44 30.57
C LYS A 41 -9.04 -20.70 29.92
N LYS A 42 -10.12 -20.17 30.48
CA LYS A 42 -11.42 -20.10 29.81
C LYS A 42 -11.15 -19.39 28.48
N LYS A 43 -11.21 -20.13 27.37
CA LYS A 43 -11.22 -19.55 26.03
C LYS A 43 -12.33 -18.49 26.05
N SER A 44 -11.97 -17.23 25.81
CA SER A 44 -12.96 -16.17 25.65
C SER A 44 -13.99 -16.65 24.64
N LYS A 45 -15.28 -16.53 24.97
CA LYS A 45 -16.38 -16.88 24.07
C LYS A 45 -16.11 -16.17 22.74
N VAL A 46 -15.95 -16.94 21.67
CA VAL A 46 -15.80 -16.37 20.32
C VAL A 46 -17.05 -15.54 20.08
N TRP A 47 -16.87 -14.25 19.82
CA TRP A 47 -17.99 -13.36 19.50
C TRP A 47 -18.55 -13.79 18.16
N GLU A 48 -19.85 -14.11 18.11
CA GLU A 48 -20.55 -14.44 16.88
C GLU A 48 -21.45 -13.26 16.48
N PRO A 49 -21.46 -12.88 15.19
CA PRO A 49 -22.33 -11.83 14.72
C PRO A 49 -23.80 -12.23 14.87
N PHE A 50 -24.67 -11.26 15.17
CA PHE A 50 -26.12 -11.48 15.26
C PHE A 50 -26.74 -11.94 13.94
N ASP A 51 -26.11 -11.59 12.82
CA ASP A 51 -26.43 -12.07 11.48
C ASP A 51 -25.12 -12.36 10.73
N PRO A 52 -24.75 -13.63 10.51
CA PRO A 52 -23.52 -14.00 9.80
C PRO A 52 -23.59 -13.73 8.30
N SER A 53 -24.77 -13.42 7.73
CA SER A 53 -24.90 -13.02 6.34
C SER A 53 -24.48 -11.58 6.10
N VAL A 54 -24.42 -10.76 7.17
CA VAL A 54 -23.94 -9.39 7.08
C VAL A 54 -22.46 -9.43 6.74
N PRO A 55 -22.05 -8.78 5.63
CA PRO A 55 -20.67 -8.58 5.28
C PRO A 55 -19.84 -8.21 6.54
N ASN A 56 -18.74 -8.91 6.85
CA ASN A 56 -17.70 -8.43 7.79
C ASN A 56 -16.33 -8.14 7.12
N ASN A 57 -15.56 -7.16 7.62
CA ASN A 57 -14.21 -6.81 7.12
C ASN A 57 -13.16 -7.95 7.30
N THR A 58 -13.60 -9.19 7.56
CA THR A 58 -12.72 -10.33 7.82
C THR A 58 -12.78 -11.39 6.73
N THR A 59 -13.74 -11.33 5.81
CA THR A 59 -13.87 -12.29 4.69
C THR A 59 -14.40 -11.61 3.43
N MET A 60 -13.91 -12.04 2.27
CA MET A 60 -14.43 -11.68 0.95
C MET A 60 -15.85 -12.21 0.72
N PRO A 61 -16.65 -11.60 -0.19
CA PRO A 61 -17.92 -12.21 -0.62
C PRO A 61 -17.71 -13.60 -1.20
N SER A 62 -18.68 -14.49 -1.00
CA SER A 62 -18.61 -15.88 -1.44
C SER A 62 -18.76 -16.09 -2.95
N GLU A 63 -19.36 -15.12 -3.66
CA GLU A 63 -19.51 -15.17 -5.11
C GLU A 63 -19.05 -13.85 -5.73
N MET A 64 -18.10 -13.93 -6.65
CA MET A 64 -17.56 -12.80 -7.42
C MET A 64 -17.46 -13.23 -8.88
N SER A 65 -17.90 -12.36 -9.78
CA SER A 65 -17.80 -12.55 -11.23
C SER A 65 -17.49 -11.22 -11.87
N PHE A 66 -16.38 -11.13 -12.60
CA PHE A 66 -15.90 -9.89 -13.20
C PHE A 66 -15.84 -10.01 -14.73
N SER A 67 -15.94 -8.86 -15.42
CA SER A 67 -15.83 -8.76 -16.88
C SER A 67 -14.50 -9.32 -17.36
N LYS A 68 -14.46 -10.12 -18.42
CA LYS A 68 -13.19 -10.52 -19.06
C LYS A 68 -12.69 -9.41 -19.98
N ALA A 69 -11.40 -9.42 -20.30
CA ALA A 69 -10.90 -8.61 -21.40
C ALA A 69 -11.59 -9.02 -22.71
N PRO A 70 -11.80 -8.09 -23.65
CA PRO A 70 -12.24 -8.46 -24.99
C PRO A 70 -11.22 -9.38 -25.66
N GLU A 71 -11.63 -10.09 -26.71
CA GLU A 71 -10.69 -10.90 -27.51
C GLU A 71 -9.53 -10.03 -28.03
N GLY A 72 -8.29 -10.49 -27.86
CA GLY A 72 -7.09 -9.70 -28.17
C GLY A 72 -6.82 -8.53 -27.22
N GLY A 73 -7.52 -8.47 -26.09
CA GLY A 73 -7.28 -7.52 -25.01
C GLY A 73 -6.46 -8.11 -23.85
N VAL A 74 -6.05 -7.23 -22.94
CA VAL A 74 -5.29 -7.56 -21.73
C VAL A 74 -6.01 -7.00 -20.52
N LYS A 75 -6.16 -7.82 -19.48
CA LYS A 75 -6.61 -7.40 -18.16
C LYS A 75 -5.44 -7.35 -17.18
N ILE A 76 -5.28 -6.21 -16.52
CA ILE A 76 -4.29 -6.02 -15.44
C ILE A 76 -5.04 -5.70 -14.15
N ALA A 77 -4.73 -6.43 -13.08
CA ALA A 77 -5.23 -6.16 -11.75
C ALA A 77 -4.10 -5.67 -10.83
N SER A 78 -4.40 -4.71 -9.94
CA SER A 78 -3.47 -4.29 -8.88
C SER A 78 -4.16 -4.31 -7.52
N TYR A 79 -3.50 -4.88 -6.52
CA TYR A 79 -4.07 -4.99 -5.18
C TYR A 79 -3.03 -4.89 -4.05
N ASN A 80 -3.08 -3.83 -3.24
CA ASN A 80 -2.37 -3.81 -1.97
C ASN A 80 -3.04 -4.79 -1.00
N VAL A 81 -2.36 -5.89 -0.67
CA VAL A 81 -2.92 -6.98 0.14
C VAL A 81 -2.66 -6.79 1.65
N SER A 82 -1.96 -5.73 2.05
CA SER A 82 -1.68 -5.37 3.45
C SER A 82 -1.14 -6.52 4.31
N GLY A 83 -0.41 -7.45 3.69
CA GLY A 83 0.12 -8.67 4.28
C GLY A 83 -0.50 -9.92 3.66
N LEU A 84 0.23 -10.53 2.73
CA LEU A 84 -0.25 -11.65 1.91
C LEU A 84 -0.76 -12.83 2.72
N ARG A 85 -0.02 -13.24 3.77
CA ARG A 85 -0.41 -14.35 4.65
C ARG A 85 -1.75 -14.13 5.36
N ALA A 86 -2.07 -12.88 5.70
CA ALA A 86 -3.35 -12.54 6.31
C ALA A 86 -4.45 -12.52 5.25
N SER A 87 -4.17 -11.88 4.11
CA SER A 87 -5.08 -11.76 2.97
C SER A 87 -5.58 -13.10 2.43
N ILE A 88 -4.68 -14.10 2.31
CA ILE A 88 -5.04 -15.48 1.89
C ILE A 88 -6.13 -16.08 2.78
N LYS A 89 -6.01 -15.93 4.11
CA LYS A 89 -6.98 -16.48 5.06
C LYS A 89 -8.37 -15.82 4.97
N LYS A 90 -8.45 -14.69 4.29
CA LYS A 90 -9.66 -13.88 4.15
C LYS A 90 -10.29 -13.97 2.75
N GLY A 91 -9.82 -14.86 1.88
CA GLY A 91 -10.40 -15.09 0.55
C GLY A 91 -9.67 -14.39 -0.60
N PHE A 92 -8.40 -14.01 -0.44
CA PHE A 92 -7.61 -13.46 -1.55
C PHE A 92 -7.57 -14.38 -2.78
N TYR A 93 -7.44 -15.69 -2.56
CA TYR A 93 -7.40 -16.66 -3.66
C TYR A 93 -8.71 -16.69 -4.45
N ASP A 94 -9.85 -16.57 -3.75
CA ASP A 94 -11.17 -16.54 -4.40
C ASP A 94 -11.30 -15.31 -5.31
N TYR A 95 -10.77 -14.16 -4.88
CA TYR A 95 -10.67 -12.98 -5.74
C TYR A 95 -9.81 -13.23 -6.97
N VAL A 96 -8.60 -13.79 -6.79
CA VAL A 96 -7.68 -14.01 -7.93
C VAL A 96 -8.28 -14.96 -8.96
N LYS A 97 -8.97 -16.00 -8.51
CA LYS A 97 -9.69 -16.93 -9.38
C LYS A 97 -10.86 -16.26 -10.10
N ALA A 98 -11.62 -15.41 -9.41
CA ALA A 98 -12.77 -14.72 -9.98
C ALA A 98 -12.36 -13.62 -10.99
N GLU A 99 -11.30 -12.86 -10.69
CA GLU A 99 -10.83 -11.79 -11.56
C GLU A 99 -10.08 -12.32 -12.78
N ASP A 100 -9.29 -13.39 -12.61
CA ASP A 100 -8.60 -14.10 -13.69
C ASP A 100 -7.85 -13.16 -14.65
N ALA A 101 -7.14 -12.17 -14.09
CA ALA A 101 -6.37 -11.20 -14.86
C ALA A 101 -5.22 -11.87 -15.63
N ASP A 102 -4.74 -11.21 -16.68
CA ASP A 102 -3.54 -11.66 -17.41
C ASP A 102 -2.27 -11.29 -16.63
N ILE A 103 -2.32 -10.16 -15.92
CA ILE A 103 -1.27 -9.71 -15.01
C ILE A 103 -1.91 -9.28 -13.68
N LEU A 104 -1.39 -9.79 -12.57
CA LEU A 104 -1.77 -9.45 -11.21
C LEU A 104 -0.58 -8.84 -10.46
N CYS A 105 -0.70 -7.57 -10.10
CA CYS A 105 0.26 -6.84 -9.26
C CYS A 105 -0.25 -6.84 -7.82
N ILE A 106 0.60 -7.22 -6.85
CA ILE A 106 0.27 -7.08 -5.43
C ILE A 106 1.33 -6.30 -4.66
N GLN A 107 0.87 -5.47 -3.72
CA GLN A 107 1.71 -4.65 -2.85
C GLN A 107 1.54 -5.04 -1.39
N GLU A 108 2.50 -4.65 -0.55
CA GLU A 108 2.60 -5.03 0.86
C GLU A 108 2.48 -6.54 1.09
N THR A 109 3.23 -7.33 0.32
CA THR A 109 3.25 -8.78 0.53
C THR A 109 3.70 -9.15 1.96
N LYS A 110 4.61 -8.34 2.55
CA LYS A 110 5.21 -8.49 3.89
C LYS A 110 5.84 -9.87 4.10
N VAL A 111 6.35 -10.45 3.02
CA VAL A 111 7.12 -11.69 3.04
C VAL A 111 8.55 -11.39 2.62
N ASN A 112 9.49 -12.22 3.07
CA ASN A 112 10.92 -12.07 2.76
C ASN A 112 11.44 -13.21 1.86
N ALA A 113 10.53 -14.04 1.35
CA ALA A 113 10.81 -15.11 0.40
C ALA A 113 9.51 -15.40 -0.38
N ALA A 114 9.67 -15.90 -1.61
CA ALA A 114 8.54 -16.33 -2.42
C ALA A 114 7.78 -17.43 -1.66
N MET A 115 6.45 -17.31 -1.64
CA MET A 115 5.61 -18.34 -1.04
C MET A 115 5.18 -19.30 -2.16
N PRO A 116 5.58 -20.58 -2.12
CA PRO A 116 5.04 -21.56 -3.03
C PRO A 116 3.52 -21.67 -2.81
N ASP A 117 2.80 -21.98 -3.88
CA ASP A 117 1.36 -22.32 -3.88
C ASP A 117 0.41 -21.19 -3.45
N VAL A 118 0.87 -19.94 -3.37
CA VAL A 118 -0.03 -18.79 -3.08
C VAL A 118 -0.94 -18.49 -4.26
N ILE A 119 -0.37 -18.54 -5.46
CA ILE A 119 -1.06 -18.43 -6.73
C ILE A 119 -0.77 -19.71 -7.48
N ASP A 120 -1.81 -20.24 -8.12
CA ASP A 120 -1.71 -21.43 -8.95
C ASP A 120 -0.83 -21.13 -10.17
N LYS A 121 0.22 -21.94 -10.36
CA LYS A 121 1.11 -21.81 -11.52
C LYS A 121 0.43 -22.20 -12.83
N GLU A 122 -0.60 -23.02 -12.79
CA GLU A 122 -1.42 -23.32 -13.97
C GLU A 122 -2.22 -22.08 -14.39
N GLN A 123 -2.57 -21.22 -13.43
CA GLN A 123 -3.25 -19.95 -13.73
C GLN A 123 -2.27 -18.84 -14.11
N TYR A 124 -1.12 -18.74 -13.43
CA TYR A 124 -0.07 -17.75 -13.72
C TYR A 124 1.30 -18.43 -13.76
N GLU A 125 1.84 -18.62 -14.96
CA GLU A 125 3.09 -19.37 -15.12
C GLU A 125 4.31 -18.64 -14.52
N HIS A 126 4.32 -17.30 -14.58
CA HIS A 126 5.49 -16.49 -14.23
C HIS A 126 5.25 -15.62 -12.99
N HIS A 127 6.14 -15.77 -12.00
CA HIS A 127 6.03 -15.09 -10.70
C HIS A 127 7.30 -14.27 -10.43
N TYR A 128 7.15 -12.97 -10.19
CA TYR A 128 8.25 -12.05 -9.90
C TYR A 128 8.05 -11.41 -8.53
N TRP A 129 9.10 -11.41 -7.70
CA TRP A 129 9.02 -10.96 -6.31
C TRP A 129 10.12 -9.95 -5.98
N ALA A 130 9.69 -8.86 -5.37
CA ALA A 130 10.52 -7.82 -4.78
C ALA A 130 10.36 -7.87 -3.26
N PHE A 131 11.44 -8.14 -2.54
CA PHE A 131 11.43 -8.22 -1.07
C PHE A 131 12.08 -6.99 -0.46
N ASP A 132 11.57 -6.59 0.71
CA ASP A 132 12.22 -5.59 1.55
C ASP A 132 13.17 -6.29 2.54
N ASP A 133 14.29 -5.64 2.85
CA ASP A 133 15.27 -6.16 3.80
C ASP A 133 14.71 -6.22 5.22
N LYS A 134 13.76 -5.33 5.55
CA LYS A 134 13.07 -5.36 6.84
C LYS A 134 12.03 -6.48 6.85
N LYS A 135 12.20 -7.40 7.80
CA LYS A 135 11.26 -8.53 7.97
C LYS A 135 9.82 -8.07 8.21
N GLY A 136 8.88 -8.66 7.48
CA GLY A 136 7.45 -8.37 7.61
C GLY A 136 7.03 -6.96 7.19
N TYR A 137 7.82 -6.29 6.35
CA TYR A 137 7.58 -4.93 5.89
C TYR A 137 7.56 -4.88 4.36
N SER A 138 6.75 -3.98 3.78
CA SER A 138 6.72 -3.70 2.33
C SER A 138 6.62 -4.99 1.47
N GLY A 139 7.21 -5.00 0.28
CA GLY A 139 7.25 -6.12 -0.64
C GLY A 139 6.20 -6.01 -1.74
N THR A 140 6.61 -6.28 -2.97
CA THR A 140 5.78 -6.24 -4.17
C THR A 140 5.93 -7.58 -4.90
N ALA A 141 4.87 -8.05 -5.55
CA ALA A 141 4.97 -9.20 -6.46
C ALA A 141 4.10 -8.98 -7.70
N VAL A 142 4.51 -9.58 -8.81
CA VAL A 142 3.75 -9.60 -10.06
C VAL A 142 3.62 -11.05 -10.51
N PHE A 143 2.39 -11.47 -10.77
CA PHE A 143 2.04 -12.76 -11.35
C PHE A 143 1.52 -12.51 -12.76
N THR A 144 2.01 -13.25 -13.75
CA THR A 144 1.59 -13.05 -15.14
C THR A 144 1.47 -14.37 -15.87
N LYS A 145 0.48 -14.44 -16.76
CA LYS A 145 0.24 -15.56 -17.67
C LYS A 145 1.26 -15.63 -18.80
N VAL A 146 1.91 -14.51 -19.13
CA VAL A 146 2.81 -14.38 -20.27
C VAL A 146 4.16 -13.82 -19.83
N GLU A 147 5.24 -14.47 -20.24
CA GLU A 147 6.60 -14.05 -19.93
C GLU A 147 6.91 -12.67 -20.53
N PRO A 148 7.34 -11.68 -19.73
CA PRO A 148 7.87 -10.42 -20.25
C PRO A 148 9.25 -10.61 -20.89
N GLU A 149 9.60 -9.75 -21.84
CA GLU A 149 10.93 -9.75 -22.49
C GLU A 149 12.06 -9.43 -21.51
N LYS A 150 11.76 -8.67 -20.46
CA LYS A 150 12.70 -8.25 -19.42
C LYS A 150 11.95 -7.92 -18.13
N VAL A 151 12.60 -8.18 -17.01
CA VAL A 151 12.15 -7.74 -15.68
C VAL A 151 13.25 -6.96 -14.99
N THR A 152 12.92 -5.84 -14.37
CA THR A 152 13.82 -5.05 -13.52
C THR A 152 13.23 -4.79 -12.15
N TYR A 153 14.10 -4.60 -11.17
CA TYR A 153 13.73 -4.38 -9.77
C TYR A 153 14.33 -3.07 -9.26
N GLY A 154 13.53 -2.30 -8.51
CA GLY A 154 13.93 -0.99 -8.01
C GLY A 154 13.96 0.10 -9.08
N LEU A 155 14.32 1.31 -8.66
CA LEU A 155 14.45 2.49 -9.50
C LEU A 155 15.92 2.69 -9.90
N PRO A 156 16.20 3.03 -11.17
CA PRO A 156 17.55 3.39 -11.61
C PRO A 156 18.09 4.59 -10.83
N ASP A 157 19.37 4.54 -10.45
CA ASP A 157 20.09 5.58 -9.70
C ASP A 157 19.53 5.91 -8.31
N TYR A 158 18.54 5.17 -7.81
CA TYR A 158 18.04 5.28 -6.44
C TYR A 158 18.69 4.22 -5.56
N ASP A 159 18.73 4.45 -4.25
CA ASP A 159 19.29 3.48 -3.31
C ASP A 159 18.50 2.15 -3.27
N ASP A 160 19.01 1.19 -2.49
CA ASP A 160 18.38 -0.13 -2.33
C ASP A 160 16.94 -0.06 -1.76
N GLY A 161 16.50 1.09 -1.24
CA GLY A 161 15.17 1.32 -0.66
C GLY A 161 14.00 1.17 -1.63
N SER A 162 14.26 1.09 -2.94
CA SER A 162 13.23 0.85 -3.97
C SER A 162 13.06 -0.63 -4.37
N ARG A 163 14.04 -1.49 -4.08
CA ARG A 163 14.05 -2.88 -4.59
C ARG A 163 12.88 -3.71 -4.12
N GLY A 164 12.42 -3.51 -2.88
CA GLY A 164 11.25 -4.15 -2.31
C GLY A 164 9.91 -3.50 -2.68
N ARG A 165 9.92 -2.51 -3.58
CA ARG A 165 8.76 -1.64 -3.88
C ARG A 165 8.41 -1.58 -5.35
N VAL A 166 9.39 -1.72 -6.25
CA VAL A 166 9.21 -1.53 -7.69
C VAL A 166 9.63 -2.79 -8.45
N ILE A 167 8.72 -3.28 -9.30
CA ILE A 167 9.02 -4.29 -10.31
C ILE A 167 8.53 -3.73 -11.66
N SER A 168 9.41 -3.70 -12.65
CA SER A 168 9.03 -3.32 -14.02
C SER A 168 9.09 -4.54 -14.93
N LEU A 169 8.02 -4.81 -15.66
CA LEU A 169 7.91 -5.86 -16.68
C LEU A 169 7.85 -5.20 -18.05
N PHE A 170 8.71 -5.63 -18.96
CA PHE A 170 8.79 -5.10 -20.32
C PHE A 170 8.09 -6.07 -21.26
N TYR A 171 7.01 -5.61 -21.87
CA TYR A 171 6.30 -6.31 -22.94
C TYR A 171 6.50 -5.56 -24.27
N PRO A 172 6.27 -6.20 -25.42
CA PRO A 172 6.35 -5.53 -26.72
C PRO A 172 5.44 -4.30 -26.81
N ALA A 173 4.26 -4.35 -26.17
CA ALA A 173 3.26 -3.29 -26.22
C ALA A 173 3.46 -2.16 -25.19
N PHE A 174 4.03 -2.44 -24.01
CA PHE A 174 4.19 -1.45 -22.93
C PHE A 174 5.20 -1.92 -21.87
N VAL A 175 5.64 -0.99 -21.03
CA VAL A 175 6.32 -1.29 -19.77
C VAL A 175 5.33 -1.12 -18.61
N LEU A 176 5.12 -2.20 -17.85
CA LEU A 176 4.32 -2.17 -16.63
C LEU A 176 5.21 -1.95 -15.43
N ILE A 177 4.98 -0.88 -14.67
CA ILE A 177 5.67 -0.57 -13.43
C ILE A 177 4.69 -0.83 -12.27
N ALA A 178 4.87 -1.96 -11.58
CA ALA A 178 4.15 -2.28 -10.36
C ALA A 178 4.88 -1.69 -9.15
N CYS A 179 4.19 -0.83 -8.39
CA CYS A 179 4.83 0.03 -7.39
C CYS A 179 4.11 0.02 -6.03
N TYR A 180 4.89 0.06 -4.96
CA TYR A 180 4.44 0.43 -3.61
C TYR A 180 5.21 1.65 -3.11
N VAL A 181 4.66 2.84 -3.32
CA VAL A 181 5.31 4.11 -2.95
C VAL A 181 5.41 4.20 -1.42
N PRO A 182 6.54 4.67 -0.86
CA PRO A 182 6.64 4.91 0.57
C PRO A 182 5.51 5.80 1.12
N ASN A 183 4.87 5.37 2.20
CA ASN A 183 3.94 6.21 2.96
C ASN A 183 4.74 7.20 3.83
N ALA A 184 4.32 8.48 3.88
CA ALA A 184 5.00 9.52 4.68
C ALA A 184 4.84 9.32 6.21
N GLY A 185 3.94 8.46 6.64
CA GLY A 185 3.76 8.02 8.02
C GLY A 185 3.12 9.06 8.93
N SER A 186 2.85 8.66 10.18
CA SER A 186 2.37 9.58 11.20
C SER A 186 3.40 10.68 11.46
N GLU A 187 2.93 11.92 11.64
CA GLU A 187 3.78 13.11 11.79
C GLU A 187 4.71 13.37 10.59
N LEU A 188 4.43 12.76 9.42
CA LEU A 188 5.16 12.96 8.18
C LEU A 188 6.67 12.59 8.28
N LYS A 189 7.01 11.64 9.17
CA LYS A 189 8.39 11.23 9.48
C LYS A 189 9.21 10.76 8.29
N THR A 190 8.55 10.26 7.26
CA THR A 190 9.19 9.73 6.05
C THR A 190 8.80 10.52 4.79
N LEU A 191 8.26 11.73 4.94
CA LEU A 191 7.89 12.59 3.81
C LEU A 191 9.10 12.86 2.91
N ASP A 192 10.24 13.29 3.47
CA ASP A 192 11.45 13.56 2.66
C ASP A 192 11.88 12.35 1.83
N LYS A 193 11.77 11.14 2.40
CA LYS A 193 12.08 9.89 1.68
C LYS A 193 11.08 9.60 0.56
N LYS A 194 9.79 9.88 0.78
CA LYS A 194 8.76 9.76 -0.24
C LYS A 194 9.01 10.75 -1.38
N MET A 195 9.26 12.03 -1.07
CA MET A 195 9.55 13.06 -2.08
C MET A 195 10.79 12.70 -2.92
N GLU A 196 11.83 12.16 -2.29
CA GLU A 196 12.99 11.65 -3.01
C GLU A 196 12.61 10.46 -3.92
N PHE A 197 11.88 9.48 -3.40
CA PHE A 197 11.39 8.36 -4.20
C PHE A 197 10.56 8.82 -5.41
N ASP A 198 9.62 9.75 -5.21
CA ASP A 198 8.73 10.26 -6.25
C ASP A 198 9.52 10.97 -7.36
N LYS A 199 10.57 11.73 -7.00
CA LYS A 199 11.51 12.34 -7.97
C LYS A 199 12.22 11.29 -8.84
N TYR A 200 12.71 10.21 -8.26
CA TYR A 200 13.39 9.15 -9.03
C TYR A 200 12.40 8.32 -9.86
N MET A 201 11.18 8.12 -9.37
CA MET A 201 10.10 7.49 -10.13
C MET A 201 9.73 8.33 -11.35
N GLU A 202 9.54 9.64 -11.19
CA GLU A 202 9.31 10.56 -12.30
C GLU A 202 10.44 10.46 -13.32
N LYS A 203 11.70 10.61 -12.88
CA LYS A 203 12.88 10.49 -13.76
C LYS A 203 12.88 9.19 -14.57
N TYR A 204 12.54 8.06 -13.94
CA TYR A 204 12.48 6.75 -14.59
C TYR A 204 11.35 6.65 -15.62
N ILE A 205 10.14 7.11 -15.29
CA ILE A 205 9.02 7.15 -16.24
C ILE A 205 9.38 8.02 -17.44
N ARG A 206 9.96 9.20 -17.20
CA ARG A 206 10.39 10.11 -18.27
C ARG A 206 11.45 9.48 -19.16
N SER A 207 12.42 8.73 -18.60
CA SER A 207 13.43 8.05 -19.43
C SER A 207 12.82 7.00 -20.35
N LEU A 208 11.84 6.22 -19.87
CA LEU A 208 11.11 5.26 -20.70
C LEU A 208 10.32 5.95 -21.82
N GLN A 209 9.65 7.07 -21.52
CA GLN A 209 8.98 7.87 -22.54
C GLN A 209 9.97 8.42 -23.59
N LYS A 210 11.21 8.80 -23.20
CA LYS A 210 12.25 9.24 -24.16
C LYS A 210 12.72 8.12 -25.08
N GLU A 211 12.70 6.88 -24.58
CA GLU A 211 12.96 5.68 -25.37
C GLU A 211 11.78 5.28 -26.27
N GLY A 212 10.67 6.03 -26.25
CA GLY A 212 9.47 5.72 -27.01
C GLY A 212 8.67 4.53 -26.47
N LYS A 213 8.87 4.17 -25.19
CA LYS A 213 8.16 3.06 -24.55
C LYS A 213 6.85 3.54 -23.93
N PRO A 214 5.70 2.95 -24.30
CA PRO A 214 4.44 3.16 -23.58
C PRO A 214 4.58 2.68 -22.13
N VAL A 215 4.02 3.40 -21.16
CA VAL A 215 4.14 3.06 -19.73
C VAL A 215 2.77 2.91 -19.09
N ILE A 216 2.62 1.86 -18.29
CA ILE A 216 1.53 1.67 -17.32
C ILE A 216 2.17 1.67 -15.92
N TRP A 217 1.90 2.70 -15.13
CA TRP A 217 2.32 2.78 -13.74
C TRP A 217 1.15 2.45 -12.81
N THR A 218 1.30 1.41 -11.99
CA THR A 218 0.22 0.92 -11.13
C THR A 218 0.67 0.53 -9.73
N GLY A 219 -0.28 0.52 -8.80
CA GLY A 219 -0.09 0.09 -7.43
C GLY A 219 -0.60 1.11 -6.43
N ASP A 220 -0.21 0.94 -5.17
CA ASP A 220 -0.47 1.90 -4.10
C ASP A 220 0.57 3.01 -4.15
N LEU A 221 0.14 4.17 -4.65
CA LEU A 221 0.96 5.35 -4.81
C LEU A 221 0.98 6.24 -3.56
N ASN A 222 0.21 5.86 -2.52
CA ASN A 222 0.14 6.56 -1.25
C ASN A 222 -0.09 8.07 -1.41
N VAL A 223 -0.97 8.46 -2.33
CA VAL A 223 -1.38 9.85 -2.55
C VAL A 223 -2.83 9.90 -3.01
N ALA A 224 -3.65 10.75 -2.41
CA ALA A 224 -4.96 11.15 -2.90
C ALA A 224 -4.77 12.48 -3.66
N HIS A 225 -4.88 12.46 -4.99
CA HIS A 225 -4.45 13.59 -5.83
C HIS A 225 -5.27 14.86 -5.62
N THR A 226 -6.58 14.71 -5.56
CA THR A 226 -7.54 15.82 -5.49
C THR A 226 -8.42 15.71 -4.23
N ARG A 227 -9.14 16.79 -3.93
CA ARG A 227 -10.09 16.81 -2.79
C ARG A 227 -11.22 15.78 -2.93
N ASP A 228 -11.48 15.31 -4.15
CA ASP A 228 -12.49 14.30 -4.44
C ASP A 228 -11.97 12.87 -4.24
N ASP A 229 -10.64 12.71 -4.06
CA ASP A 229 -9.96 11.44 -3.81
C ASP A 229 -9.89 11.07 -2.32
N ILE A 230 -10.46 11.88 -1.44
CA ILE A 230 -10.39 11.66 0.01
C ILE A 230 -11.68 12.08 0.72
N ALA A 231 -12.06 11.34 1.75
CA ALA A 231 -13.12 11.74 2.66
C ALA A 231 -12.60 12.82 3.64
N ARG A 232 -13.34 13.93 3.76
CA ARG A 232 -13.04 15.05 4.67
C ARG A 232 -11.69 15.73 4.36
N PRO A 233 -11.50 16.30 3.16
CA PRO A 233 -10.23 16.91 2.75
C PRO A 233 -9.76 18.02 3.70
N ASP A 234 -10.67 18.87 4.21
CA ASP A 234 -10.32 20.02 5.07
C ASP A 234 -9.56 19.63 6.33
N THR A 235 -9.85 18.48 6.91
CA THR A 235 -9.20 18.01 8.14
C THR A 235 -7.95 17.17 7.89
N ASN A 236 -7.59 16.92 6.62
CA ASN A 236 -6.55 15.98 6.24
C ASN A 236 -5.41 16.60 5.42
N GLU A 237 -5.38 17.92 5.20
CA GLU A 237 -4.37 18.60 4.38
C GLU A 237 -2.91 18.42 4.86
N ARG A 238 -2.70 17.96 6.10
CA ARG A 238 -1.37 17.64 6.66
C ARG A 238 -1.23 16.16 7.07
N SER A 239 -2.10 15.31 6.56
CA SER A 239 -2.04 13.86 6.76
C SER A 239 -1.25 13.21 5.61
N ALA A 240 -0.46 12.19 5.92
CA ALA A 240 0.27 11.40 4.92
C ALA A 240 -0.71 10.84 3.88
N GLY A 241 -0.35 10.98 2.60
CA GLY A 241 -1.19 10.70 1.45
C GLY A 241 -2.04 11.88 0.96
N PHE A 242 -2.04 13.05 1.62
CA PHE A 242 -2.81 14.22 1.15
C PHE A 242 -2.11 15.56 1.38
N THR A 243 -0.80 15.55 1.65
CA THR A 243 -0.08 16.82 1.79
C THR A 243 0.06 17.53 0.44
N ILE A 244 0.31 18.85 0.47
CA ILE A 244 0.53 19.61 -0.76
C ILE A 244 1.76 19.12 -1.52
N GLU A 245 2.80 18.70 -0.80
CA GLU A 245 4.04 18.16 -1.33
C GLU A 245 3.77 16.89 -2.14
N GLU A 246 3.11 15.89 -1.55
CA GLU A 246 2.76 14.61 -2.21
C GLU A 246 1.88 14.82 -3.45
N ARG A 247 0.88 15.70 -3.33
CA ARG A 247 -0.04 16.03 -4.43
C ARG A 247 0.65 16.78 -5.56
N THR A 248 1.61 17.65 -5.23
CA THR A 248 2.39 18.41 -6.21
C THR A 248 3.29 17.48 -7.01
N ASP A 249 3.99 16.55 -6.35
CA ASP A 249 4.85 15.59 -7.04
C ASP A 249 4.06 14.65 -7.96
N PHE A 250 2.91 14.14 -7.51
CA PHE A 250 2.05 13.37 -8.40
C PHE A 250 1.54 14.20 -9.58
N SER A 251 1.21 15.49 -9.36
CA SER A 251 0.79 16.40 -10.43
C SER A 251 1.88 16.65 -11.48
N LYS A 252 3.17 16.63 -11.11
CA LYS A 252 4.28 16.77 -12.07
C LYS A 252 4.33 15.63 -13.08
N VAL A 253 4.05 14.40 -12.63
CA VAL A 253 4.01 13.22 -13.51
C VAL A 253 2.83 13.30 -14.49
N LEU A 254 1.68 13.83 -14.04
CA LEU A 254 0.48 14.01 -14.85
C LEU A 254 0.55 15.23 -15.78
N ALA A 255 1.42 16.20 -15.49
CA ALA A 255 1.66 17.35 -16.33
C ALA A 255 2.69 17.04 -17.44
N PRO A 256 2.68 17.79 -18.56
CA PRO A 256 3.80 17.78 -19.48
C PRO A 256 5.10 18.15 -18.78
N SER A 257 6.20 17.48 -19.13
CA SER A 257 7.52 17.83 -18.62
C SER A 257 8.04 19.11 -19.27
N GLU A 258 9.06 19.72 -18.65
CA GLU A 258 9.70 20.94 -19.17
C GLU A 258 10.31 20.75 -20.57
N ASP A 259 10.76 19.54 -20.90
CA ASP A 259 11.28 19.16 -22.20
C ASP A 259 10.19 18.68 -23.19
N GLY A 260 8.92 18.88 -22.86
CA GLY A 260 7.79 18.69 -23.77
C GLY A 260 7.28 17.26 -23.90
N GLN A 261 7.73 16.33 -23.07
CA GLN A 261 7.12 15.00 -23.01
C GLN A 261 5.70 15.13 -22.44
N PRO A 262 4.72 14.38 -22.98
CA PRO A 262 3.36 14.52 -22.49
C PRO A 262 3.22 13.98 -21.07
N GLY A 263 2.29 14.57 -20.32
CA GLY A 263 1.90 14.07 -19.01
C GLY A 263 1.22 12.71 -19.09
N LEU A 264 1.32 11.94 -18.01
CA LEU A 264 0.60 10.70 -17.89
C LEU A 264 -0.88 10.95 -17.52
N ILE A 265 -1.72 9.94 -17.72
CA ILE A 265 -3.16 10.02 -17.56
C ILE A 265 -3.61 9.06 -16.46
N ASP A 266 -4.19 9.61 -15.40
CA ASP A 266 -4.95 8.82 -14.42
C ASP A 266 -6.21 8.26 -15.09
N THR A 267 -6.17 6.97 -15.42
CA THR A 267 -7.22 6.31 -16.22
C THR A 267 -8.57 6.33 -15.51
N TRP A 268 -8.59 6.16 -14.18
CA TRP A 268 -9.86 6.13 -13.46
C TRP A 268 -10.52 7.50 -13.47
N ARG A 269 -9.73 8.56 -13.23
CA ARG A 269 -10.22 9.94 -13.26
C ARG A 269 -10.60 10.39 -14.68
N HIS A 270 -9.94 9.86 -15.71
CA HIS A 270 -10.31 10.12 -17.11
C HIS A 270 -11.75 9.69 -17.42
N PHE A 271 -12.17 8.50 -16.99
CA PHE A 271 -13.53 8.01 -17.19
C PHE A 271 -14.54 8.53 -16.14
N HIS A 272 -14.06 9.03 -15.00
CA HIS A 272 -14.89 9.43 -13.87
C HIS A 272 -14.50 10.83 -13.32
N PRO A 273 -14.51 11.89 -14.15
CA PRO A 273 -13.91 13.19 -13.82
C PRO A 273 -14.46 13.79 -12.52
N ASP A 274 -15.78 13.80 -12.37
CA ASP A 274 -16.46 14.46 -11.24
C ASP A 274 -16.89 13.50 -10.12
N THR A 275 -16.47 12.22 -10.20
CA THR A 275 -16.92 11.20 -9.25
C THR A 275 -16.25 11.37 -7.89
N LYS A 276 -17.04 11.28 -6.82
CA LYS A 276 -16.61 11.40 -5.42
C LYS A 276 -17.00 10.16 -4.63
N GLY A 277 -16.26 9.85 -3.56
CA GLY A 277 -16.62 8.75 -2.65
C GLY A 277 -16.19 7.36 -3.10
N HIS A 278 -15.51 7.25 -4.25
CA HIS A 278 -14.93 6.01 -4.75
C HIS A 278 -13.47 5.95 -4.32
N TYR A 279 -13.23 5.23 -3.23
CA TYR A 279 -11.92 5.14 -2.60
C TYR A 279 -11.36 3.74 -2.75
N THR A 280 -10.04 3.62 -2.61
CA THR A 280 -9.33 2.35 -2.73
C THR A 280 -8.78 1.88 -1.40
N TYR A 281 -8.65 2.77 -0.41
CA TYR A 281 -8.18 2.51 0.94
C TYR A 281 -9.18 2.97 2.00
N TYR A 282 -9.36 2.14 3.04
CA TYR A 282 -10.23 2.41 4.18
C TYR A 282 -9.58 1.93 5.48
N SER A 283 -9.16 2.88 6.32
CA SER A 283 -8.54 2.52 7.61
C SER A 283 -9.41 1.57 8.44
N TYR A 284 -8.79 0.51 8.97
CA TYR A 284 -9.46 -0.36 9.96
C TYR A 284 -9.86 0.42 11.22
N ARG A 285 -9.13 1.49 11.56
CA ARG A 285 -9.46 2.35 12.70
C ARG A 285 -10.82 3.01 12.45
N PHE A 286 -11.59 3.17 13.53
CA PHE A 286 -12.90 3.86 13.50
C PHE A 286 -13.95 3.27 12.54
N GLN A 287 -13.74 2.05 12.02
CA GLN A 287 -14.64 1.38 11.08
C GLN A 287 -14.90 2.23 9.82
N CYS A 288 -13.85 2.83 9.27
CA CYS A 288 -13.96 3.77 8.16
C CYS A 288 -14.65 3.17 6.91
N ARG A 289 -14.43 1.88 6.61
CA ARG A 289 -15.12 1.18 5.51
C ARG A 289 -16.66 1.22 5.65
N VAL A 290 -17.18 0.85 6.82
CA VAL A 290 -18.64 0.86 7.11
C VAL A 290 -19.19 2.28 7.00
N LYS A 291 -18.40 3.27 7.41
CA LYS A 291 -18.76 4.70 7.34
C LYS A 291 -18.50 5.33 5.96
N ARG A 292 -17.97 4.57 4.99
CA ARG A 292 -17.54 5.03 3.67
C ARG A 292 -16.56 6.21 3.72
N ILE A 293 -15.71 6.24 4.74
CA ILE A 293 -14.64 7.22 4.89
C ILE A 293 -13.37 6.58 4.32
N GLY A 294 -12.85 7.08 3.20
CA GLY A 294 -11.72 6.45 2.52
C GLY A 294 -10.86 7.43 1.74
N TRP A 295 -9.85 6.87 1.09
CA TRP A 295 -8.85 7.56 0.28
C TRP A 295 -8.63 6.76 -1.01
N ARG A 296 -8.49 7.42 -2.16
CA ARG A 296 -8.05 6.80 -3.40
C ARG A 296 -6.53 6.94 -3.48
N LEU A 297 -5.83 5.87 -3.13
CA LEU A 297 -4.37 5.80 -3.05
C LEU A 297 -3.76 4.90 -4.13
N ASP A 298 -4.59 4.08 -4.76
CA ASP A 298 -4.18 3.10 -5.75
C ASP A 298 -4.59 3.55 -7.15
N TYR A 299 -3.72 3.34 -8.14
CA TYR A 299 -3.88 3.92 -9.47
C TYR A 299 -3.51 2.98 -10.61
N PHE A 300 -4.08 3.25 -11.77
CA PHE A 300 -3.49 2.95 -13.08
C PHE A 300 -3.27 4.28 -13.79
N VAL A 301 -2.01 4.64 -14.00
CA VAL A 301 -1.60 5.84 -14.73
C VAL A 301 -0.88 5.43 -16.00
N VAL A 302 -1.30 5.94 -17.15
CA VAL A 302 -0.79 5.50 -18.45
C VAL A 302 -0.21 6.64 -19.26
N THR A 303 0.70 6.35 -20.19
CA THR A 303 1.09 7.31 -21.22
C THR A 303 -0.08 7.54 -22.20
N PRO A 304 -0.20 8.74 -22.81
CA PRO A 304 -1.38 9.08 -23.62
C PRO A 304 -1.63 8.18 -24.83
N ASP A 305 -0.58 7.59 -25.39
CA ASP A 305 -0.61 6.65 -26.52
C ASP A 305 -1.26 5.30 -26.17
N LEU A 306 -1.51 5.02 -24.90
CA LEU A 306 -2.29 3.85 -24.46
C LEU A 306 -3.76 4.17 -24.21
N LEU A 307 -4.15 5.45 -24.14
CA LEU A 307 -5.48 5.84 -23.66
C LEU A 307 -6.61 5.32 -24.55
N ASP A 308 -6.43 5.35 -25.87
CA ASP A 308 -7.40 4.87 -26.85
C ASP A 308 -7.64 3.35 -26.77
N LYS A 309 -6.67 2.62 -26.20
CA LYS A 309 -6.77 1.20 -25.90
C LYS A 309 -7.44 0.90 -24.56
N VAL A 310 -7.50 1.86 -23.62
CA VAL A 310 -8.17 1.63 -22.33
C VAL A 310 -9.67 1.58 -22.54
N VAL A 311 -10.27 0.41 -22.28
CA VAL A 311 -11.72 0.19 -22.38
C VAL A 311 -12.40 0.13 -21.02
N GLU A 312 -11.65 -0.17 -19.96
CA GLU A 312 -12.16 -0.19 -18.58
C GLU A 312 -11.06 0.24 -17.60
N SER A 313 -11.41 1.09 -16.63
CA SER A 313 -10.61 1.38 -15.43
C SER A 313 -11.54 1.38 -14.22
N SER A 314 -11.43 0.33 -13.40
CA SER A 314 -12.44 -0.03 -12.38
C SER A 314 -11.83 -0.18 -11.00
N ILE A 315 -12.63 0.13 -9.98
CA ILE A 315 -12.33 -0.14 -8.57
C ILE A 315 -13.31 -1.22 -8.11
N ARG A 316 -12.82 -2.39 -7.70
CA ARG A 316 -13.64 -3.53 -7.26
C ARG A 316 -14.12 -3.31 -5.82
N GLN A 317 -15.09 -2.41 -5.62
CA GLN A 317 -15.64 -2.10 -4.29
C GLN A 317 -16.31 -3.31 -3.61
N GLU A 318 -16.75 -4.26 -4.41
CA GLU A 318 -17.27 -5.56 -4.03
C GLU A 318 -16.19 -6.54 -3.55
N ALA A 319 -14.92 -6.34 -3.90
CA ALA A 319 -13.82 -7.22 -3.50
C ALA A 319 -13.23 -6.79 -2.14
N TRP A 320 -14.06 -6.91 -1.10
CA TRP A 320 -13.83 -6.31 0.19
C TRP A 320 -13.51 -7.36 1.26
N GLY A 321 -12.58 -7.08 2.19
CA GLY A 321 -12.32 -7.93 3.37
C GLY A 321 -10.92 -8.54 3.44
N ALA A 322 -10.29 -8.85 2.30
CA ALA A 322 -8.93 -9.41 2.29
C ALA A 322 -7.85 -8.38 2.71
N SER A 323 -8.10 -7.09 2.46
CA SER A 323 -7.23 -5.96 2.79
C SER A 323 -8.05 -4.74 3.25
N ASP A 324 -7.38 -3.73 3.82
CA ASP A 324 -7.93 -2.37 3.97
C ASP A 324 -7.94 -1.60 2.64
N HIS A 325 -7.31 -2.15 1.61
CA HIS A 325 -7.48 -1.73 0.24
C HIS A 325 -8.53 -2.58 -0.50
N VAL A 326 -8.97 -2.08 -1.66
CA VAL A 326 -9.71 -2.84 -2.68
C VAL A 326 -8.93 -2.87 -4.00
N PRO A 327 -9.07 -3.95 -4.80
CA PRO A 327 -8.37 -4.07 -6.07
C PRO A 327 -8.79 -3.04 -7.12
N LEU A 328 -7.85 -2.68 -8.00
CA LEU A 328 -8.10 -1.96 -9.24
C LEU A 328 -7.92 -2.89 -10.43
N VAL A 329 -8.63 -2.59 -11.50
CA VAL A 329 -8.52 -3.30 -12.78
C VAL A 329 -8.41 -2.30 -13.92
N LEU A 330 -7.51 -2.59 -14.86
CA LEU A 330 -7.39 -1.93 -16.16
C LEU A 330 -7.60 -2.97 -17.25
N ILE A 331 -8.46 -2.67 -18.22
CA ILE A 331 -8.63 -3.49 -19.42
C ILE A 331 -8.21 -2.69 -20.64
N LEU A 332 -7.32 -3.28 -21.43
CA LEU A 332 -6.87 -2.77 -22.71
C LEU A 332 -7.45 -3.64 -23.84
N LYS A 333 -7.89 -3.04 -24.94
CA LYS A 333 -8.14 -3.73 -26.21
C LYS A 333 -6.89 -3.71 -27.09
N ASP A 334 -6.87 -4.52 -28.15
CA ASP A 334 -5.86 -4.46 -29.22
C ASP A 334 -4.41 -4.41 -28.68
N THR A 335 -4.15 -5.23 -27.66
CA THR A 335 -2.90 -5.23 -26.91
C THR A 335 -2.45 -6.67 -26.71
N LYS A 336 -1.20 -6.96 -27.06
CA LYS A 336 -0.60 -8.28 -26.90
C LYS A 336 0.55 -8.22 -25.91
N LEU A 337 0.65 -9.25 -25.08
CA LEU A 337 1.78 -9.45 -24.18
C LEU A 337 2.92 -10.20 -24.87
N ASP A 338 2.61 -11.00 -25.88
CA ASP A 338 3.56 -11.71 -26.73
C ASP A 338 3.82 -10.97 -28.06
N LYS A 339 4.76 -11.50 -28.84
CA LYS A 339 5.21 -10.93 -30.12
C LYS A 339 4.27 -11.22 -31.28
#